data_AF-M3FLK4-F1
#
_entry.id   AF-M3FLK4-F1
#
_cell.length_a   1.000
_cell.length_b   1.000
_cell.length_c   1.000
_cell.angle_alpha   90.00
_cell.angle_beta   90.00
_cell.angle_gamma   90.00
#
_symmetry.space_group_name_H-M   'P 1'
#
loop_
_entity.id
_entity.type
_entity.pdbx_description
1 polymer ?
#
loop_
_entity_poly.entity_id
_entity_poly.type
_entity_poly.pdbx_seq_one_letter_code
_entity_poly.pdbx_strand_id
1 'polypeptide(L)'
;MPGKKKSKRKKSLRVEPPPNILPYDPHSIFDKVGIDTITIYISENRLILDPEKYKPYKVWDKEFNRTERLRKTVEGVHVLRREYGNGKCVFYFTFSISAMKNTLNVFPYYNPNYRLIIKRLMEILSAVGIRLHQSEDEDIFKIARIDLFKNIRISDSFHKYGSVLSYLKAPYLKFRQFQSAPYFINSENKIYFYGKNEEIYQKQAIKMPDQILRCEMRLIGEDKIYDTLGIVRFVDLSVVRLSDFFDERISKLTKQIGEFSYKIRSKNFESELKRYYSTVAKARNPKK
;
A
#
# COMPACT_ATOMS: atom_id res chain seq x y z
N MET A 1 2.49 -58.68 2.51
CA MET A 1 1.42 -57.65 2.40
C MET A 1 1.85 -56.39 3.16
N PRO A 2 1.62 -55.19 2.60
CA PRO A 2 2.35 -53.98 2.95
C PRO A 2 1.86 -53.33 4.25
N GLY A 3 2.81 -52.89 5.08
CA GLY A 3 2.55 -52.18 6.33
C GLY A 3 1.94 -50.80 6.09
N LYS A 4 0.77 -50.54 6.70
CA LYS A 4 0.11 -49.23 6.70
C LYS A 4 1.00 -48.18 7.37
N LYS A 5 1.54 -47.24 6.59
CA LYS A 5 2.17 -46.02 7.10
C LYS A 5 1.14 -45.21 7.88
N LYS A 6 1.29 -45.15 9.21
CA LYS A 6 0.53 -44.21 10.07
C LYS A 6 0.92 -42.79 9.66
N SER A 7 -0.03 -42.06 9.08
CA SER A 7 0.13 -40.65 8.76
C SER A 7 0.32 -39.87 10.08
N LYS A 8 1.46 -39.19 10.24
CA LYS A 8 1.65 -38.22 11.32
C LYS A 8 0.70 -37.06 11.07
N ARG A 9 -0.40 -36.98 11.84
CA ARG A 9 -1.24 -35.78 11.92
C ARG A 9 -0.32 -34.61 12.29
N LYS A 10 -0.17 -33.64 11.37
CA LYS A 10 0.44 -32.34 11.67
C LYS A 10 -0.35 -31.73 12.82
N LYS A 11 0.28 -31.55 13.99
CA LYS A 11 -0.27 -30.72 15.06
C LYS A 11 -0.58 -29.36 14.45
N SER A 12 -1.86 -28.99 14.41
CA SER A 12 -2.27 -27.62 14.06
C SER A 12 -1.61 -26.69 15.07
N LEU A 13 -0.68 -25.86 14.58
CA LEU A 13 -0.19 -24.73 15.36
C LEU A 13 -1.42 -23.92 15.77
N ARG A 14 -1.68 -23.81 17.08
CA ARG A 14 -2.62 -22.83 17.60
C ARG A 14 -2.08 -21.48 17.14
N VAL A 15 -2.79 -20.85 16.21
CA VAL A 15 -2.56 -19.45 15.84
C VAL A 15 -2.95 -18.66 17.08
N GLU A 16 -1.96 -18.13 17.80
CA GLU A 16 -2.23 -17.17 18.87
C GLU A 16 -3.04 -16.01 18.28
N PRO A 17 -4.12 -15.58 18.94
CA PRO A 17 -4.87 -14.41 18.49
C PRO A 17 -3.91 -13.21 18.44
N PRO A 18 -3.97 -12.38 17.38
CA PRO A 18 -3.08 -11.24 17.26
C PRO A 18 -3.23 -10.30 18.45
N PRO A 19 -2.13 -9.71 18.96
CA PRO A 19 -2.17 -8.85 20.12
C PRO A 19 -3.00 -7.60 19.82
N ASN A 20 -4.00 -7.32 20.67
CA ASN A 20 -4.84 -6.12 20.68
C ASN A 20 -5.38 -5.68 19.30
N ILE A 21 -6.42 -6.36 18.84
CA ILE A 21 -7.38 -5.77 17.90
C ILE A 21 -8.06 -4.63 18.66
N LEU A 22 -7.69 -3.37 18.39
CA LEU A 22 -8.48 -2.22 18.86
C LEU A 22 -9.94 -2.45 18.48
N PRO A 23 -10.91 -2.18 19.37
CA PRO A 23 -12.32 -2.38 19.05
C PRO A 23 -12.66 -1.64 17.76
N TYR A 24 -13.30 -2.36 16.83
CA TYR A 24 -13.73 -1.82 15.55
C TYR A 24 -14.67 -0.62 15.80
N ASP A 25 -14.19 0.60 15.52
CA ASP A 25 -15.03 1.78 15.46
C ASP A 25 -15.31 2.14 13.98
N PRO A 26 -16.52 1.85 13.47
CA PRO A 26 -16.89 2.19 12.10
C PRO A 26 -16.85 3.69 11.81
N HIS A 27 -16.93 4.57 12.81
CA HIS A 27 -16.81 6.02 12.62
C HIS A 27 -15.36 6.47 12.41
N SER A 28 -14.38 5.61 12.71
CA SER A 28 -12.95 5.94 12.64
C SER A 28 -12.26 5.52 11.33
N ILE A 29 -12.89 4.64 10.53
CA ILE A 29 -12.24 4.00 9.37
C ILE A 29 -12.51 4.68 8.03
N PHE A 30 -13.61 5.43 7.93
CA PHE A 30 -14.03 6.10 6.71
C PHE A 30 -13.52 7.55 6.68
N ASP A 31 -13.42 8.08 5.46
CA ASP A 31 -13.19 9.51 5.19
C ASP A 31 -11.89 10.13 5.70
N LYS A 32 -10.98 9.33 6.26
CA LYS A 32 -9.61 9.74 6.60
C LYS A 32 -8.60 9.09 5.66
N VAL A 33 -7.60 9.89 5.27
CA VAL A 33 -6.45 9.40 4.52
C VAL A 33 -5.44 8.81 5.50
N GLY A 34 -5.01 7.58 5.24
CA GLY A 34 -3.97 6.88 5.99
C GLY A 34 -2.80 6.47 5.10
N ILE A 35 -1.71 6.05 5.72
CA ILE A 35 -0.58 5.42 5.02
C ILE A 35 -0.74 3.90 5.14
N ASP A 36 -0.98 3.25 4.00
CA ASP A 36 -1.17 1.80 3.89
C ASP A 36 0.16 1.11 4.12
N THR A 37 1.12 1.43 3.25
CA THR A 37 2.45 0.84 3.19
C THR A 37 3.46 1.95 2.96
N ILE A 38 4.60 1.86 3.62
CA ILE A 38 5.74 2.73 3.36
C ILE A 38 7.01 1.89 3.19
N THR A 39 7.88 2.32 2.29
CA THR A 39 9.26 1.85 2.22
C THR A 39 10.17 3.00 2.57
N ILE A 40 10.89 2.85 3.67
CA ILE A 40 11.98 3.76 4.04
C ILE A 40 13.32 3.07 3.81
N TYR A 41 14.39 3.84 3.70
CA TYR A 41 15.70 3.30 3.42
C TYR A 41 16.82 4.09 4.09
N ILE A 42 17.95 3.40 4.27
CA ILE A 42 19.17 3.92 4.90
C ILE A 42 20.40 3.25 4.29
N SER A 43 21.53 3.95 4.28
CA SER A 43 22.81 3.39 3.85
C SER A 43 23.34 2.36 4.86
N GLU A 44 23.95 1.28 4.38
CA GLU A 44 24.49 0.21 5.25
C GLU A 44 25.57 0.72 6.21
N ASN A 45 26.36 1.73 5.83
CA ASN A 45 27.38 2.33 6.71
C ASN A 45 26.82 3.04 7.95
N ARG A 46 25.49 3.17 8.07
CA ARG A 46 24.80 3.67 9.25
C ARG A 46 24.23 2.55 10.13
N LEU A 47 24.47 1.29 9.74
CA LEU A 47 23.94 0.11 10.41
C LEU A 47 25.05 -0.77 10.96
N ILE A 48 24.80 -1.31 12.15
CA ILE A 48 25.55 -2.42 12.75
C ILE A 48 24.76 -3.70 12.50
N LEU A 49 25.40 -4.66 11.83
CA LEU A 49 24.84 -5.98 11.57
C LEU A 49 25.48 -7.00 12.51
N ASP A 50 24.67 -7.61 13.36
CA ASP A 50 25.07 -8.73 14.22
C ASP A 50 25.15 -10.00 13.35
N PRO A 51 26.34 -10.58 13.12
CA PRO A 51 26.50 -11.73 12.23
C PRO A 51 25.81 -13.00 12.73
N GLU A 52 25.57 -13.13 14.04
CA GLU A 52 24.91 -14.31 14.62
C GLU A 52 23.39 -14.26 14.42
N LYS A 53 22.81 -13.07 14.36
CA LYS A 53 21.37 -12.83 14.22
C LYS A 53 20.96 -12.45 12.81
N TYR A 54 21.80 -11.73 12.06
CA TYR A 54 21.49 -11.26 10.71
C TYR A 54 21.72 -12.37 9.66
N LYS A 55 20.64 -13.10 9.34
CA LYS A 55 20.65 -14.24 8.40
C LYS A 55 19.74 -14.00 7.19
N PRO A 56 20.14 -13.14 6.23
CA PRO A 56 19.38 -12.96 4.99
C PRO A 56 19.60 -14.14 4.03
N TYR A 57 18.69 -14.33 3.10
CA TYR A 57 18.87 -15.22 1.96
C TYR A 57 19.09 -14.40 0.69
N LYS A 58 19.88 -14.94 -0.25
CA LYS A 58 20.21 -14.29 -1.52
C LYS A 58 19.15 -14.63 -2.56
N VAL A 59 18.73 -13.64 -3.33
CA VAL A 59 17.90 -13.81 -4.52
C VAL A 59 18.56 -13.05 -5.66
N TRP A 60 18.58 -13.67 -6.84
CA TRP A 60 19.03 -13.00 -8.05
C TRP A 60 17.87 -12.28 -8.72
N ASP A 61 17.99 -10.96 -8.85
CA ASP A 61 17.05 -10.15 -9.60
C ASP A 61 17.48 -10.10 -11.06
N LYS A 62 16.73 -10.80 -11.92
CA LYS A 62 17.01 -10.89 -13.36
C LYS A 62 16.73 -9.59 -14.10
N GLU A 63 15.78 -8.78 -13.63
CA GLU A 63 15.37 -7.54 -14.29
C GLU A 63 16.44 -6.46 -14.12
N PHE A 64 17.03 -6.39 -12.92
CA PHE A 64 18.03 -5.39 -12.58
C PHE A 64 19.47 -5.94 -12.55
N ASN A 65 19.66 -7.19 -12.95
CA ASN A 65 20.95 -7.89 -13.02
C ASN A 65 21.79 -7.73 -11.74
N ARG A 66 21.17 -7.94 -10.57
CA ARG A 66 21.80 -7.72 -9.25
C ARG A 66 21.41 -8.76 -8.22
N THR A 67 22.25 -8.95 -7.22
CA THR A 67 21.90 -9.78 -6.04
C THR A 67 21.16 -8.94 -5.01
N GLU A 68 19.98 -9.40 -4.63
CA GLU A 68 19.23 -8.88 -3.49
C GLU A 68 19.40 -9.82 -2.29
N ARG A 69 19.56 -9.25 -1.09
CA ARG A 69 19.56 -10.00 0.17
C ARG A 69 18.28 -9.69 0.92
N LEU A 70 17.41 -10.70 1.01
CA LEU A 70 16.10 -10.55 1.62
C LEU A 70 16.07 -11.25 2.98
N ARG A 71 15.28 -10.68 3.89
CA ARG A 71 14.89 -11.38 5.11
C ARG A 71 13.40 -11.68 5.03
N LYS A 72 12.99 -12.81 5.61
CA LYS A 72 11.57 -13.05 5.88
C LYS A 72 11.02 -11.90 6.71
N THR A 73 9.76 -11.55 6.44
CA THR A 73 9.04 -10.53 7.22
C THR A 73 9.10 -10.87 8.70
N VAL A 74 9.50 -9.91 9.53
CA VAL A 74 9.50 -10.02 10.99
C VAL A 74 8.59 -8.95 11.55
N GLU A 75 7.58 -9.36 12.32
CA GLU A 75 6.56 -8.47 12.89
C GLU A 75 5.95 -7.49 11.86
N GLY A 76 5.73 -7.97 10.63
CA GLY A 76 5.17 -7.16 9.54
C GLY A 76 6.17 -6.25 8.80
N VAL A 77 7.45 -6.27 9.18
CA VAL A 77 8.53 -5.52 8.52
C VAL A 77 9.29 -6.41 7.55
N HIS A 78 9.28 -6.05 6.27
CA HIS A 78 10.08 -6.68 5.23
C HIS A 78 11.42 -5.95 5.08
N VAL A 79 12.53 -6.70 5.13
CA VAL A 79 13.89 -6.17 5.03
C VAL A 79 14.53 -6.61 3.73
N LEU A 80 15.03 -5.64 2.96
CA LEU A 80 15.73 -5.85 1.71
C LEU A 80 17.05 -5.07 1.71
N ARG A 81 18.17 -5.76 1.53
CA ARG A 81 19.47 -5.14 1.27
C ARG A 81 19.78 -5.23 -0.22
N ARG A 82 20.08 -4.09 -0.83
CA ARG A 82 20.50 -3.97 -2.23
C ARG A 82 21.95 -3.51 -2.32
N GLU A 83 22.67 -4.14 -3.22
CA GLU A 83 24.05 -3.79 -3.56
C GLU A 83 24.07 -3.20 -4.97
N TYR A 84 24.60 -1.99 -5.08
CA TYR A 84 24.70 -1.25 -6.33
C TYR A 84 26.09 -1.45 -6.94
N GLY A 85 26.20 -1.31 -8.27
CA GLY A 85 27.44 -1.59 -9.00
C GLY A 85 28.66 -0.75 -8.59
N ASN A 86 28.47 0.34 -7.83
CA ASN A 86 29.54 1.15 -7.24
C ASN A 86 29.92 0.71 -5.81
N GLY A 87 29.52 -0.48 -5.38
CA GLY A 87 29.77 -1.02 -4.04
C GLY A 87 28.87 -0.42 -2.94
N LYS A 88 28.01 0.56 -3.26
CA LYS A 88 27.08 1.11 -2.27
C LYS A 88 26.04 0.07 -1.90
N CYS A 89 25.81 -0.09 -0.60
CA CYS A 89 24.81 -0.98 -0.07
C CYS A 89 23.75 -0.21 0.70
N VAL A 90 22.48 -0.49 0.40
CA VAL A 90 21.32 0.23 0.94
C VAL A 90 20.32 -0.77 1.49
N PHE A 91 19.82 -0.49 2.68
CA PHE A 91 18.74 -1.24 3.31
C PHE A 91 17.41 -0.54 3.09
N TYR A 92 16.42 -1.31 2.66
CA TYR A 92 15.03 -0.91 2.50
C TYR A 92 14.18 -1.67 3.52
N PHE A 93 13.36 -0.92 4.24
CA PHE A 93 12.41 -1.43 5.23
C PHE A 93 11.01 -1.10 4.76
N THR A 94 10.23 -2.14 4.44
CA THR A 94 8.85 -1.98 3.98
C THR A 94 7.89 -2.51 5.02
N PHE A 95 6.93 -1.69 5.44
CA PHE A 95 5.97 -2.04 6.47
C PHE A 95 4.68 -1.23 6.32
N SER A 96 3.61 -1.68 6.99
CA SER A 96 2.35 -0.96 7.06
C SER A 96 2.27 -0.15 8.35
N ILE A 97 2.11 1.17 8.24
CA ILE A 97 1.94 2.04 9.42
C ILE A 97 0.66 1.69 10.16
N SER A 98 -0.44 1.48 9.41
CA SER A 98 -1.71 1.03 9.98
C SER A 98 -1.61 -0.31 10.69
N ALA A 99 -0.90 -1.30 10.11
CA ALA A 99 -0.77 -2.62 10.74
C ALA A 99 0.11 -2.60 11.99
N MET A 100 1.16 -1.76 12.04
CA MET A 100 2.01 -1.63 13.23
C MET A 100 1.25 -1.11 14.45
N LYS A 101 0.19 -0.32 14.25
CA LYS A 101 -0.67 0.15 15.35
C LYS A 101 -1.85 -0.78 15.62
N ASN A 102 -2.53 -1.24 14.55
CA ASN A 102 -3.90 -1.75 14.66
C ASN A 102 -4.03 -3.24 14.30
N THR A 103 -2.94 -3.93 13.96
CA THR A 103 -2.86 -5.30 13.40
C THR A 103 -3.58 -5.54 12.06
N LEU A 104 -4.70 -4.86 11.82
CA LEU A 104 -5.43 -4.82 10.56
C LEU A 104 -5.11 -3.55 9.78
N ASN A 105 -4.68 -3.73 8.54
CA ASN A 105 -4.50 -2.64 7.58
C ASN A 105 -5.87 -2.23 6.98
N VAL A 106 -6.80 -1.80 7.85
CA VAL A 106 -8.08 -1.20 7.49
C VAL A 106 -8.26 0.16 8.14
N PHE A 107 -7.73 0.33 9.35
CA PHE A 107 -7.83 1.56 10.14
C PHE A 107 -6.73 2.56 9.74
N PRO A 108 -7.08 3.75 9.23
CA PRO A 108 -6.09 4.80 8.99
C PRO A 108 -5.50 5.28 10.33
N TYR A 109 -4.17 5.31 10.43
CA TYR A 109 -3.51 5.95 11.57
C TYR A 109 -3.43 7.46 11.30
N TYR A 110 -4.42 8.20 11.80
CA TYR A 110 -4.46 9.65 11.69
C TYR A 110 -3.36 10.32 12.54
N ASN A 111 -2.63 11.26 11.94
CA ASN A 111 -1.51 12.00 12.55
C ASN A 111 -0.54 11.12 13.35
N PRO A 112 0.17 10.19 12.68
CA PRO A 112 1.11 9.32 13.36
C PRO A 112 2.23 10.12 14.01
N ASN A 113 2.66 9.71 15.20
CA ASN A 113 3.96 10.12 15.70
C ASN A 113 5.05 9.29 14.97
N TYR A 114 5.61 9.87 13.91
CA TYR A 114 6.59 9.19 13.06
C TYR A 114 7.89 8.81 13.79
N ARG A 115 8.29 9.56 14.82
CA ARG A 115 9.43 9.19 15.66
C ARG A 115 9.16 7.94 16.47
N LEU A 116 7.95 7.82 17.04
CA LEU A 116 7.54 6.61 17.75
C LEU A 116 7.48 5.39 16.81
N ILE A 117 7.10 5.60 15.55
CA ILE A 117 7.14 4.54 14.52
C ILE A 117 8.58 4.10 14.25
N ILE A 118 9.53 5.02 14.10
CA ILE A 118 10.95 4.68 13.93
C ILE A 118 11.47 3.90 15.15
N LYS A 119 11.16 4.36 16.37
CA LYS A 119 11.55 3.65 17.58
C LYS A 119 11.04 2.20 17.59
N ARG A 120 9.76 2.00 17.26
CA ARG A 120 9.17 0.66 17.16
C ARG A 120 9.83 -0.19 16.07
N LEU A 121 10.14 0.42 14.92
CA LEU A 121 10.89 -0.25 13.86
C LEU A 121 12.28 -0.67 14.36
N MET A 122 12.99 0.17 15.11
CA MET A 122 14.32 -0.14 15.65
C MET A 122 14.29 -1.27 16.68
N GLU A 123 13.24 -1.39 17.49
CA GLU A 123 13.04 -2.55 18.36
C GLU A 123 12.93 -3.85 17.55
N ILE A 124 12.10 -3.84 16.50
CA ILE A 124 11.89 -5.00 15.60
C ILE A 124 13.21 -5.36 14.89
N LEU A 125 13.92 -4.36 14.37
CA LEU A 125 15.19 -4.56 13.66
C LEU A 125 16.30 -5.07 14.59
N SER A 126 16.34 -4.60 15.84
CA SER A 126 17.34 -5.03 16.82
C SER A 126 17.19 -6.51 17.17
N ALA A 127 15.95 -7.00 17.28
CA ALA A 127 15.66 -8.43 17.52
C ALA A 127 16.22 -9.33 16.41
N VAL A 128 16.40 -8.78 15.20
CA VAL A 128 16.90 -9.51 14.03
C VAL A 128 18.37 -9.21 13.70
N GLY A 129 19.08 -8.51 14.59
CA GLY A 129 20.49 -8.22 14.46
C GLY A 129 20.82 -7.01 13.59
N ILE A 130 19.89 -6.06 13.42
CA ILE A 130 20.13 -4.80 12.68
C ILE A 130 19.95 -3.65 13.67
N ARG A 131 20.98 -2.83 13.85
CA ARG A 131 20.96 -1.66 14.74
C ARG A 131 21.52 -0.44 14.03
N LEU A 132 21.16 0.76 14.47
CA LEU A 132 21.83 1.99 14.02
C LEU A 132 23.21 2.10 14.67
N HIS A 133 24.15 2.77 14.00
CA HIS A 133 25.45 3.11 14.59
C HIS A 133 25.31 4.14 15.72
N GLN A 134 24.45 5.15 15.54
CA GLN A 134 24.18 6.20 16.51
C GLN A 134 22.66 6.31 16.73
N SER A 135 22.22 6.58 17.95
CA SER A 135 20.79 6.76 18.26
C SER A 135 20.21 8.02 17.60
N GLU A 136 21.05 9.00 17.28
CA GLU A 136 20.66 10.24 16.60
C GLU A 136 20.37 10.04 15.10
N ASP A 137 20.75 8.89 14.53
CA ASP A 137 20.49 8.56 13.12
C ASP A 137 19.00 8.21 12.86
N GLU A 138 18.13 8.21 13.87
CA GLU A 138 16.70 7.89 13.72
C GLU A 138 15.96 8.83 12.73
N ASP A 139 16.46 10.03 12.50
CA ASP A 139 15.86 11.01 11.58
C ASP A 139 16.37 10.88 10.13
N ILE A 140 17.35 10.02 9.86
CA ILE A 140 18.01 9.97 8.53
C ILE A 140 17.33 9.04 7.54
N PHE A 141 16.32 8.29 7.98
CA PHE A 141 15.56 7.41 7.11
C PHE A 141 14.88 8.21 6.01
N LYS A 142 15.19 7.85 4.77
CA LYS A 142 14.61 8.45 3.57
C LYS A 142 13.45 7.63 3.05
N ILE A 143 12.49 8.26 2.38
CA ILE A 143 11.32 7.58 1.83
C ILE A 143 11.60 7.14 0.38
N ALA A 144 11.46 5.85 0.09
CA ALA A 144 11.54 5.30 -1.26
C ALA A 144 10.16 5.02 -1.88
N ARG A 145 9.14 4.82 -1.04
CA ARG A 145 7.76 4.58 -1.48
C ARG A 145 6.79 4.95 -0.37
N ILE A 146 5.66 5.52 -0.76
CA ILE A 146 4.51 5.76 0.13
C ILE A 146 3.22 5.40 -0.59
N ASP A 147 2.40 4.57 0.06
CA ASP A 147 1.06 4.21 -0.39
C ASP A 147 0.06 4.87 0.55
N LEU A 148 -0.69 5.84 0.04
CA LEU A 148 -1.78 6.50 0.75
C LEU A 148 -3.09 5.81 0.43
N PHE A 149 -4.00 5.70 1.39
CA PHE A 149 -5.32 5.14 1.15
C PHE A 149 -6.43 5.94 1.82
N LYS A 150 -7.64 5.81 1.25
CA LYS A 150 -8.90 6.25 1.86
C LYS A 150 -9.92 5.13 1.69
N ASN A 151 -10.62 4.78 2.76
CA ASN A 151 -11.74 3.85 2.68
C ASN A 151 -13.03 4.62 2.45
N ILE A 152 -13.92 4.03 1.66
CA ILE A 152 -15.24 4.54 1.30
C ILE A 152 -16.24 3.45 1.66
N ARG A 153 -17.25 3.81 2.45
CA ARG A 153 -18.40 2.93 2.70
C ARG A 153 -19.25 2.88 1.44
N ILE A 154 -19.52 1.67 0.98
CA ILE A 154 -20.40 1.43 -0.18
C ILE A 154 -21.61 0.61 0.28
N SER A 155 -22.74 0.76 -0.40
CA SER A 155 -23.99 0.08 -0.03
C SER A 155 -24.07 -1.38 -0.49
N ASP A 156 -23.14 -1.83 -1.33
CA ASP A 156 -23.20 -3.12 -2.01
C ASP A 156 -21.78 -3.66 -2.28
N SER A 157 -21.65 -4.84 -2.88
CA SER A 157 -20.34 -5.38 -3.26
C SER A 157 -19.61 -4.46 -4.23
N PHE A 158 -18.30 -4.35 -4.04
CA PHE A 158 -17.38 -3.63 -4.92
C PHE A 158 -17.57 -3.99 -6.41
N HIS A 159 -17.92 -5.24 -6.73
CA HIS A 159 -18.11 -5.68 -8.11
C HIS A 159 -19.19 -4.89 -8.86
N LYS A 160 -20.21 -4.36 -8.17
CA LYS A 160 -21.24 -3.50 -8.79
C LYS A 160 -20.72 -2.12 -9.19
N TYR A 161 -19.65 -1.65 -8.54
CA TYR A 161 -19.02 -0.36 -8.80
C TYR A 161 -17.89 -0.47 -9.83
N GLY A 162 -17.42 -1.68 -10.14
CA GLY A 162 -16.32 -1.91 -11.08
C GLY A 162 -16.57 -1.33 -12.46
N SER A 163 -17.81 -1.41 -12.97
CA SER A 163 -18.19 -0.82 -14.26
C SER A 163 -18.03 0.71 -14.25
N VAL A 164 -18.54 1.40 -13.24
CA VAL A 164 -18.39 2.85 -13.06
C VAL A 164 -16.93 3.26 -12.99
N LEU A 165 -16.15 2.54 -12.18
CA LEU A 165 -14.73 2.82 -11.99
C LEU A 165 -13.93 2.57 -13.27
N SER A 166 -14.32 1.61 -14.12
CA SER A 166 -13.65 1.35 -15.41
C SER A 166 -13.74 2.53 -16.39
N TYR A 167 -14.71 3.43 -16.20
CA TYR A 167 -14.89 4.61 -17.03
C TYR A 167 -14.15 5.85 -16.49
N LEU A 168 -13.49 5.76 -15.33
CA LEU A 168 -12.60 6.82 -14.87
C LEU A 168 -11.52 7.08 -15.92
N LYS A 169 -11.34 8.34 -16.27
CA LYS A 169 -10.29 8.78 -17.19
C LYS A 169 -9.49 9.89 -16.56
N ALA A 170 -8.22 9.62 -16.30
CA ALA A 170 -7.24 10.65 -15.98
C ALA A 170 -6.27 10.83 -17.15
N PRO A 171 -5.93 12.08 -17.48
CA PRO A 171 -4.78 12.36 -18.33
C PRO A 171 -3.56 11.59 -17.82
N TYR A 172 -2.81 10.99 -18.76
CA TYR A 172 -1.55 10.29 -18.50
C TYR A 172 -1.63 8.96 -17.74
N LEU A 173 -2.77 8.59 -17.12
CA LEU A 173 -2.95 7.28 -16.48
C LEU A 173 -3.54 6.26 -17.47
N LYS A 174 -2.88 5.12 -17.63
CA LYS A 174 -3.39 3.97 -18.37
C LYS A 174 -4.27 3.12 -17.46
N PHE A 175 -5.47 2.81 -17.93
CA PHE A 175 -6.35 1.84 -17.27
C PHE A 175 -5.83 0.41 -17.45
N ARG A 176 -5.92 -0.39 -16.40
CA ARG A 176 -5.73 -1.84 -16.40
C ARG A 176 -6.74 -2.46 -15.44
N GLN A 177 -7.14 -3.68 -15.74
CA GLN A 177 -7.91 -4.50 -14.82
C GLN A 177 -7.03 -5.68 -14.39
N PHE A 178 -6.89 -5.89 -13.09
CA PHE A 178 -6.21 -7.07 -12.55
C PHE A 178 -7.19 -7.80 -11.63
N GLN A 179 -7.52 -9.04 -12.00
CA GLN A 179 -8.68 -9.76 -11.49
C GLN A 179 -9.95 -8.91 -11.70
N SER A 180 -10.59 -8.46 -10.63
CA SER A 180 -11.82 -7.64 -10.65
C SER A 180 -11.59 -6.19 -10.24
N ALA A 181 -10.36 -5.81 -9.88
CA ALA A 181 -10.03 -4.46 -9.42
C ALA A 181 -9.59 -3.56 -10.58
N PRO A 182 -10.08 -2.31 -10.69
CA PRO A 182 -9.57 -1.32 -11.63
C PRO A 182 -8.28 -0.66 -11.10
N TYR A 183 -7.32 -0.50 -12.00
CA TYR A 183 -6.00 0.08 -11.78
C TYR A 183 -5.75 1.20 -12.79
N PHE A 184 -5.18 2.29 -12.32
CA PHE A 184 -4.77 3.43 -13.11
C PHE A 184 -3.29 3.66 -12.87
N ILE A 185 -2.47 3.54 -13.91
CA ILE A 185 -1.02 3.56 -13.79
C ILE A 185 -0.39 4.49 -14.83
N ASN A 186 0.58 5.27 -14.41
CA ASN A 186 1.59 5.83 -15.30
C ASN A 186 2.98 5.45 -14.78
N SER A 187 4.03 6.04 -15.35
CA SER A 187 5.40 5.82 -14.88
C SER A 187 5.62 6.26 -13.43
N GLU A 188 4.82 7.19 -12.92
CA GLU A 188 5.13 7.93 -11.70
C GLU A 188 4.19 7.63 -10.52
N ASN A 189 2.92 7.31 -10.81
CA ASN A 189 1.84 7.17 -9.85
C ASN A 189 1.01 5.94 -10.19
N LYS A 190 0.54 5.25 -9.17
CA LYS A 190 -0.43 4.15 -9.31
C LYS A 190 -1.62 4.43 -8.41
N ILE A 191 -2.81 4.47 -8.99
CA ILE A 191 -4.08 4.60 -8.26
C ILE A 191 -4.89 3.33 -8.50
N TYR A 192 -5.48 2.78 -7.45
CA TYR A 192 -6.27 1.54 -7.55
C TYR A 192 -7.46 1.58 -6.63
N PHE A 193 -8.52 0.89 -7.08
CA PHE A 193 -9.74 0.71 -6.32
C PHE A 193 -10.01 -0.78 -6.16
N TYR A 194 -10.40 -1.21 -4.97
CA TYR A 194 -10.70 -2.61 -4.71
C TYR A 194 -11.60 -2.79 -3.48
N GLY A 195 -12.28 -3.93 -3.39
CA GLY A 195 -13.04 -4.34 -2.22
C GLY A 195 -12.11 -4.73 -1.07
N LYS A 196 -11.93 -3.83 -0.09
CA LYS A 196 -11.01 -4.03 1.03
C LYS A 196 -11.53 -5.09 2.01
N ASN A 197 -12.84 -5.14 2.22
CA ASN A 197 -13.47 -6.18 3.03
C ASN A 197 -13.26 -7.58 2.43
N GLU A 198 -13.37 -7.71 1.10
CA GLU A 198 -13.11 -8.96 0.38
C GLU A 198 -11.63 -9.36 0.51
N GLU A 199 -10.70 -8.42 0.36
CA GLU A 199 -9.27 -8.66 0.54
C GLU A 199 -8.93 -9.13 1.97
N ILE A 200 -9.49 -8.48 2.99
CA ILE A 200 -9.29 -8.85 4.40
C ILE A 200 -9.81 -10.27 4.66
N TYR A 201 -11.01 -10.58 4.15
CA TYR A 201 -11.59 -11.91 4.29
C TYR A 201 -10.72 -12.98 3.63
N GLN A 202 -10.23 -12.74 2.41
CA GLN A 202 -9.35 -13.69 1.71
C GLN A 202 -8.02 -13.92 2.43
N LYS A 203 -7.44 -12.87 3.02
CA LYS A 203 -6.12 -12.96 3.66
C LYS A 203 -6.18 -13.48 5.10
N GLN A 204 -7.26 -13.20 5.83
CA GLN A 204 -7.32 -13.39 7.28
C GLN A 204 -8.59 -14.09 7.77
N ALA A 205 -9.53 -14.44 6.87
CA ALA A 205 -10.83 -15.02 7.20
C ALA A 205 -11.70 -14.15 8.15
N ILE A 206 -11.41 -12.84 8.22
CA ILE A 206 -12.17 -11.88 9.03
C ILE A 206 -13.27 -11.27 8.19
N LYS A 207 -14.52 -11.38 8.66
CA LYS A 207 -15.67 -10.71 8.03
C LYS A 207 -15.80 -9.30 8.60
N MET A 208 -15.73 -8.31 7.73
CA MET A 208 -16.03 -6.92 8.08
C MET A 208 -17.54 -6.70 8.11
N PRO A 209 -18.07 -5.90 9.04
CA PRO A 209 -19.50 -5.59 9.08
C PRO A 209 -19.93 -4.67 7.94
N ASP A 210 -19.01 -3.88 7.39
CA ASP A 210 -19.24 -2.95 6.30
C ASP A 210 -18.71 -3.47 4.95
N GLN A 211 -19.35 -3.06 3.85
CA GLN A 211 -18.77 -3.14 2.51
C GLN A 211 -17.83 -1.94 2.32
N ILE A 212 -16.55 -2.23 2.01
CA ILE A 212 -15.48 -1.24 2.04
C ILE A 212 -14.80 -1.20 0.68
N LEU A 213 -14.99 -0.11 -0.05
CA LEU A 213 -14.15 0.23 -1.19
C LEU A 213 -12.91 0.97 -0.69
N ARG A 214 -11.71 0.54 -1.08
CA ARG A 214 -10.49 1.31 -0.84
C ARG A 214 -10.03 1.96 -2.13
N CYS A 215 -9.75 3.26 -2.05
CA CYS A 215 -8.95 3.98 -3.02
C CYS A 215 -7.53 4.11 -2.46
N GLU A 216 -6.52 3.73 -3.23
CA GLU A 216 -5.13 3.78 -2.79
C GLU A 216 -4.26 4.41 -3.88
N MET A 217 -3.34 5.28 -3.47
CA MET A 217 -2.43 6.04 -4.33
C MET A 217 -1.00 5.77 -3.88
N ARG A 218 -0.18 5.27 -4.80
CA ARG A 218 1.21 4.90 -4.58
C ARG A 218 2.15 5.85 -5.31
N LEU A 219 3.11 6.38 -4.55
CA LEU A 219 4.28 7.11 -5.03
C LEU A 219 5.53 6.23 -4.84
N ILE A 220 6.39 6.16 -5.85
CA ILE A 220 7.63 5.37 -5.82
C ILE A 220 8.78 6.24 -6.33
N GLY A 221 9.91 6.21 -5.62
CA GLY A 221 11.12 6.96 -5.94
C GLY A 221 11.27 8.19 -5.05
N GLU A 222 12.48 8.40 -4.53
CA GLU A 222 12.82 9.55 -3.67
C GLU A 222 12.58 10.87 -4.40
N ASP A 223 13.15 11.04 -5.61
CA ASP A 223 13.01 12.27 -6.39
C ASP A 223 11.54 12.60 -6.61
N LYS A 224 10.71 11.60 -6.93
CA LYS A 224 9.29 11.80 -7.14
C LYS A 224 8.56 12.21 -5.86
N ILE A 225 8.91 11.58 -4.75
CA ILE A 225 8.32 11.92 -3.44
C ILE A 225 8.72 13.34 -3.06
N TYR A 226 9.96 13.74 -3.31
CA TYR A 226 10.43 15.10 -3.09
C TYR A 226 9.68 16.11 -3.98
N ASP A 227 9.60 15.87 -5.28
CA ASP A 227 8.88 16.75 -6.22
C ASP A 227 7.39 16.88 -5.89
N THR A 228 6.81 15.86 -5.27
CA THR A 228 5.36 15.78 -5.02
C THR A 228 4.97 16.28 -3.63
N LEU A 229 5.77 15.96 -2.61
CA LEU A 229 5.47 16.22 -1.20
C LEU A 229 6.43 17.23 -0.55
N GLY A 230 7.53 17.61 -1.23
CA GLY A 230 8.55 18.53 -0.72
C GLY A 230 9.44 17.95 0.37
N ILE A 231 9.42 16.63 0.58
CA ILE A 231 10.13 15.97 1.68
C ILE A 231 10.95 14.78 1.19
N VAL A 232 12.00 14.47 1.94
CA VAL A 232 12.86 13.30 1.71
C VAL A 232 12.84 12.35 2.90
N ARG A 233 12.85 12.89 4.12
CA ARG A 233 12.96 12.09 5.35
C ARG A 233 11.60 11.64 5.82
N PHE A 234 11.56 10.46 6.43
CA PHE A 234 10.35 9.87 6.98
C PHE A 234 9.69 10.73 8.06
N VAL A 235 10.49 11.31 8.95
CA VAL A 235 9.98 12.13 10.07
C VAL A 235 9.35 13.45 9.62
N ASP A 236 9.72 13.94 8.43
CA ASP A 236 9.14 15.14 7.83
C ASP A 236 7.70 14.92 7.33
N LEU A 237 7.20 13.68 7.30
CA LEU A 237 5.78 13.42 7.04
C LEU A 237 4.84 14.10 8.05
N SER A 238 5.35 14.49 9.23
CA SER A 238 4.61 15.23 10.24
C SER A 238 4.15 16.61 9.79
N VAL A 239 4.87 17.23 8.85
CA VAL A 239 4.54 18.59 8.33
C VAL A 239 3.80 18.57 6.99
N VAL A 240 3.57 17.38 6.43
CA VAL A 240 2.88 17.21 5.14
C VAL A 240 1.39 16.97 5.35
N ARG A 241 0.56 17.77 4.66
CA ARG A 241 -0.90 17.59 4.61
C ARG A 241 -1.27 16.52 3.59
N LEU A 242 -1.04 15.25 3.95
CA LEU A 242 -1.27 14.09 3.07
C LEU A 242 -2.73 13.96 2.62
N SER A 243 -3.69 14.34 3.48
CA SER A 243 -5.12 14.34 3.14
C SER A 243 -5.43 15.30 2.00
N ASP A 244 -4.99 16.55 2.10
CA ASP A 244 -5.20 17.59 1.06
C ASP A 244 -4.60 17.14 -0.27
N PHE A 245 -3.36 16.62 -0.23
CA PHE A 245 -2.68 16.08 -1.40
C PHE A 245 -3.45 14.93 -2.05
N PHE A 246 -3.90 13.97 -1.25
CA PHE A 246 -4.66 12.82 -1.73
C PHE A 246 -6.00 13.25 -2.36
N ASP A 247 -6.77 14.07 -1.64
CA ASP A 247 -8.09 14.50 -2.07
C ASP A 247 -8.01 15.37 -3.34
N GLU A 248 -7.00 16.22 -3.51
CA GLU A 248 -6.78 16.98 -4.75
C GLU A 248 -6.58 16.05 -5.96
N ARG A 249 -5.74 15.02 -5.81
CA ARG A 249 -5.42 14.07 -6.88
C ARG A 249 -6.60 13.18 -7.24
N ILE A 250 -7.29 12.66 -6.23
CA ILE A 250 -8.48 11.83 -6.46
C ILE A 250 -9.62 12.67 -7.03
N SER A 251 -9.84 13.90 -6.56
CA SER A 251 -10.88 14.79 -7.11
C SER A 251 -10.67 15.06 -8.60
N LYS A 252 -9.43 15.26 -9.06
CA LYS A 252 -9.15 15.42 -10.50
C LYS A 252 -9.48 14.16 -11.31
N LEU A 253 -9.22 12.98 -10.75
CA LEU A 253 -9.54 11.70 -11.38
C LEU A 253 -11.06 11.45 -11.43
N THR A 254 -11.77 11.76 -10.35
CA THR A 254 -13.20 11.47 -10.19
C THR A 254 -14.13 12.60 -10.68
N LYS A 255 -13.60 13.79 -10.98
CA LYS A 255 -14.38 14.96 -11.46
C LYS A 255 -15.34 14.60 -12.59
N GLN A 256 -14.92 13.78 -13.55
CA GLN A 256 -15.76 13.39 -14.70
C GLN A 256 -16.94 12.48 -14.32
N ILE A 257 -16.84 11.72 -13.23
CA ILE A 257 -17.98 10.97 -12.67
C ILE A 257 -19.01 11.95 -12.11
N GLY A 258 -18.58 12.99 -11.39
CA GLY A 258 -19.48 14.00 -10.85
C GLY A 258 -20.25 14.76 -11.93
N GLU A 259 -19.66 14.92 -13.13
CA GLU A 259 -20.30 15.57 -14.28
C GLU A 259 -21.32 14.66 -15.00
N PHE A 260 -21.33 13.35 -14.73
CA PHE A 260 -22.30 12.43 -15.30
C PHE A 260 -23.68 12.60 -14.64
N SER A 261 -24.59 13.27 -15.35
CA SER A 261 -26.01 13.28 -15.01
C SER A 261 -26.72 12.13 -15.72
N TYR A 262 -27.23 11.16 -14.96
CA TYR A 262 -28.05 10.09 -15.51
C TYR A 262 -29.33 10.68 -16.11
N LYS A 263 -29.44 10.65 -17.44
CA LYS A 263 -30.67 10.95 -18.17
C LYS A 263 -31.21 9.63 -18.68
N ILE A 264 -32.45 9.29 -18.35
CA ILE A 264 -33.11 8.04 -18.76
C ILE A 264 -33.30 8.07 -20.29
N ARG A 265 -32.27 7.69 -21.04
CA ARG A 265 -32.28 7.58 -22.50
C ARG A 265 -32.06 6.14 -22.99
N SER A 266 -31.74 5.21 -22.09
CA SER A 266 -31.62 3.77 -22.34
C SER A 266 -32.06 2.95 -21.12
N LYS A 267 -32.17 1.63 -21.30
CA LYS A 267 -32.78 0.70 -20.34
C LYS A 267 -31.93 0.43 -19.08
N ASN A 268 -30.65 0.78 -19.05
CA ASN A 268 -29.80 0.59 -17.86
C ASN A 268 -28.67 1.63 -17.74
N PHE A 269 -28.24 1.83 -16.50
CA PHE A 269 -27.21 2.79 -16.10
C PHE A 269 -25.85 2.56 -16.77
N GLU A 270 -25.45 1.31 -16.95
CA GLU A 270 -24.18 0.95 -17.57
C GLU A 270 -24.11 1.38 -19.05
N SER A 271 -25.22 1.26 -19.78
CA SER A 271 -25.33 1.70 -21.17
C SER A 271 -25.24 3.23 -21.29
N GLU A 272 -25.88 3.97 -20.38
CA GLU A 272 -25.78 5.43 -20.33
C GLU A 272 -24.37 5.91 -19.96
N LEU A 273 -23.71 5.25 -19.00
CA LEU A 273 -22.31 5.54 -18.68
C LEU A 273 -21.40 5.32 -19.90
N LYS A 274 -21.51 4.17 -20.55
CA LYS A 274 -20.74 3.84 -21.75
C LYS A 274 -20.96 4.87 -22.86
N ARG A 275 -22.20 5.30 -23.06
CA ARG A 275 -22.57 6.33 -24.04
C ARG A 275 -21.99 7.70 -23.70
N TYR A 276 -22.10 8.14 -22.44
CA TYR A 276 -21.57 9.42 -22.00
C TYR A 276 -20.04 9.48 -22.17
N TYR A 277 -19.33 8.50 -21.64
CA TYR A 277 -17.85 8.48 -21.67
C TYR A 277 -17.26 8.20 -23.06
N SER A 278 -17.99 7.56 -23.96
CA SER A 278 -17.61 7.46 -25.38
C SER A 278 -17.81 8.78 -26.13
N THR A 279 -18.86 9.52 -25.80
CA THR A 279 -19.14 10.85 -26.38
C THR A 279 -18.12 11.90 -25.92
N VAL A 280 -17.82 11.94 -24.61
CA VAL A 280 -16.77 12.82 -24.04
C VAL A 280 -15.39 12.51 -24.63
N ALA A 281 -15.09 11.23 -24.90
CA ALA A 281 -13.83 10.84 -25.54
C ALA A 281 -13.70 11.34 -26.98
N LYS A 282 -14.77 11.22 -27.77
CA LYS A 282 -14.83 11.71 -29.16
C LYS A 282 -14.72 13.23 -29.22
N ALA A 283 -15.34 13.95 -28.28
CA ALA A 283 -15.25 15.40 -28.20
C ALA A 283 -13.84 15.92 -27.91
N ARG A 284 -13.01 15.15 -27.18
CA ARG A 284 -11.64 15.54 -26.82
C ARG A 284 -10.58 15.12 -27.85
N ASN A 285 -10.83 14.07 -28.61
CA ASN A 285 -9.99 13.63 -29.72
C ASN A 285 -10.83 13.52 -31.00
N PRO A 286 -11.20 14.65 -31.64
CA PRO A 286 -12.06 14.65 -32.82
C PRO A 286 -11.42 14.01 -34.07
N LYS A 287 -10.13 13.62 -34.00
CA LYS A 287 -9.41 12.96 -35.09
C LYS A 287 -8.65 11.72 -34.59
N LYS A 288 -9.33 10.59 -34.59
CA LYS A 288 -8.79 9.27 -34.91
C LYS A 288 -9.84 8.49 -35.68
#